data_AF-A0A0C6P0V0-F1
#
_entry.id   AF-A0A0C6P0V0-F1
#
_cell.length_a   1.000
_cell.length_b   1.000
_cell.length_c   1.000
_cell.angle_alpha   90.00
_cell.angle_beta   90.00
_cell.angle_gamma   90.00
#
_symmetry.space_group_name_H-M   'P 1'
#
loop_
_entity.id
_entity.type
_entity.pdbx_description
1 polymer ?
#
loop_
_entity_poly.entity_id
_entity_poly.type
_entity_poly.pdbx_seq_one_letter_code
_entity_poly.pdbx_strand_id
1 'polypeptide(L)'
;MQLTKNFVKAKNPCTAGYRWFLRDHNGHGEYQPVLDALVEAGRIDDAMWLIDQFGPTDQVLNLDTLDAPALVFAGTVTVRRGITVDGVLRAGRNIVCGAGIRAGTLVQAGEGIDARGSIVCDGDVQAGGDIQTTWGVQVGKRLTVGGQLRAGWDIRTGGDLSVAGPIRAGDAVVSGGILKCEQGIRAGQDVQAEYDINVVSGIQAGGSILAGGHVETGWGMIAGHDIVADGAIRSGEGLEAGGRIEAGEGHGVYAGLRVRVDAWPDSARVAAARCLGPLLSGHWIGAAALDAQA
;
A
#
# COMPACT_ATOMS: atom_id res chain seq x y z
N MET A 1 16.35 21.94 15.33
CA MET A 1 17.69 21.63 14.79
C MET A 1 18.15 22.81 13.94
N GLN A 2 19.45 23.13 13.95
CA GLN A 2 20.02 24.15 13.06
C GLN A 2 20.77 23.50 11.90
N LEU A 3 20.50 23.94 10.68
CA LEU A 3 21.26 23.63 9.49
C LEU A 3 22.40 24.62 9.34
N THR A 4 23.61 24.11 9.05
CA THR A 4 24.77 24.94 8.71
C THR A 4 25.36 24.52 7.38
N LYS A 5 26.07 25.43 6.72
CA LYS A 5 26.75 25.19 5.43
C LYS A 5 27.63 23.95 5.45
N ASN A 6 28.30 23.68 6.57
CA ASN A 6 29.18 22.53 6.70
C ASN A 6 28.38 21.22 6.75
N PHE A 7 27.26 21.20 7.48
CA PHE A 7 26.36 20.04 7.54
C PHE A 7 25.73 19.74 6.18
N VAL A 8 25.18 20.78 5.52
CA VAL A 8 24.56 20.62 4.20
C VAL A 8 25.60 20.16 3.19
N LYS A 9 26.78 20.78 3.14
CA LYS A 9 27.87 20.39 2.22
C LYS A 9 28.35 18.95 2.43
N ALA A 10 28.40 18.47 3.68
CA ALA A 10 28.84 17.11 3.99
C ALA A 10 27.90 16.02 3.42
N LYS A 11 26.66 16.36 3.10
CA LYS A 11 25.67 15.44 2.50
C LYS A 11 25.66 15.45 0.96
N ASN A 12 26.63 16.11 0.32
CA ASN A 12 26.76 16.20 -1.15
C ASN A 12 25.47 16.68 -1.86
N PRO A 13 24.98 17.89 -1.53
CA PRO A 13 23.77 18.46 -2.13
C PRO A 13 24.00 18.77 -3.61
N CYS A 14 22.91 18.87 -4.37
CA CYS A 14 22.99 19.36 -5.74
C CYS A 14 23.54 20.80 -5.77
N THR A 15 24.25 21.17 -6.84
CA THR A 15 24.91 22.49 -6.93
C THR A 15 23.91 23.64 -6.87
N ALA A 16 22.75 23.48 -7.50
CA ALA A 16 21.69 24.50 -7.49
C ALA A 16 21.13 24.71 -6.08
N GLY A 17 20.81 23.63 -5.36
CA GLY A 17 20.24 23.70 -4.02
C GLY A 17 21.20 24.24 -2.97
N TYR A 18 22.47 23.83 -3.05
CA TYR A 18 23.48 24.37 -2.16
C TYR A 18 23.72 25.86 -2.37
N ARG A 19 23.74 26.33 -3.63
CA ARG A 19 23.87 27.76 -3.94
C ARG A 19 22.68 28.57 -3.41
N TRP A 20 21.47 28.04 -3.56
CA TRP A 20 20.26 28.66 -3.02
C TRP A 20 20.36 28.84 -1.50
N PHE A 21 20.73 27.77 -0.77
CA PHE A 21 20.87 27.82 0.68
C PHE A 21 21.94 28.81 1.17
N LEU A 22 23.07 28.92 0.45
CA LEU A 22 24.11 29.90 0.77
C LEU A 22 23.66 31.35 0.51
N ARG A 23 22.90 31.59 -0.54
CA ARG A 23 22.47 32.93 -0.95
C ARG A 23 21.31 33.46 -0.10
N ASP A 24 20.31 32.63 0.15
CA ASP A 24 19.03 33.08 0.75
C ASP A 24 19.06 32.96 2.27
N HIS A 25 19.85 32.03 2.83
CA HIS A 25 19.98 31.81 4.27
C HIS A 25 21.40 32.05 4.80
N ASN A 26 22.31 32.66 4.04
CA ASN A 26 23.71 32.89 4.43
C ASN A 26 24.45 31.62 4.92
N GLY A 27 23.98 30.43 4.52
CA GLY A 27 24.54 29.16 4.96
C GLY A 27 24.21 28.77 6.41
N HIS A 28 23.18 29.35 7.01
CA HIS A 28 22.67 28.94 8.32
C HIS A 28 21.15 29.12 8.42
N GLY A 29 20.45 28.22 9.11
CA GLY A 29 19.01 28.39 9.30
C GLY A 29 18.43 27.37 10.25
N GLU A 30 17.30 27.69 10.86
CA GLU A 30 16.51 26.68 11.56
C GLU A 30 15.88 25.73 10.55
N TYR A 31 15.77 24.47 10.93
CA TYR A 31 15.41 23.41 9.98
C TYR A 31 14.05 23.62 9.31
N GLN A 32 12.99 23.82 10.09
CA GLN A 32 11.65 23.99 9.54
C GLN A 32 11.51 25.30 8.72
N PRO A 33 11.99 26.47 9.18
CA PRO A 33 11.97 27.69 8.35
C PRO A 33 12.69 27.56 7.01
N VAL A 34 13.78 26.78 6.93
CA VAL A 34 14.45 26.50 5.65
C VAL A 34 13.60 25.61 4.74
N LEU A 35 12.90 24.62 5.30
CA LEU A 35 11.96 23.78 4.54
C LEU A 35 10.80 24.64 3.99
N ASP A 36 10.23 25.50 4.83
CA ASP A 36 9.13 26.38 4.45
C ASP A 36 9.54 27.34 3.32
N ALA A 37 10.73 27.94 3.42
CA ALA A 37 11.28 28.83 2.40
C ALA A 37 11.58 28.12 1.06
N LEU A 38 12.01 26.85 1.12
CA LEU A 38 12.18 26.03 -0.09
C LEU A 38 10.84 25.73 -0.77
N VAL A 39 9.81 25.40 0.01
CA VAL A 39 8.45 25.17 -0.51
C VAL A 39 7.89 26.44 -1.14
N GLU A 40 8.05 27.60 -0.48
CA GLU A 40 7.63 28.91 -0.99
C GLU A 40 8.35 29.28 -2.30
N ALA A 41 9.63 28.91 -2.42
CA ALA A 41 10.43 29.08 -3.64
C ALA A 41 10.11 28.04 -4.75
N GLY A 42 9.16 27.14 -4.54
CA GLY A 42 8.81 26.06 -5.48
C GLY A 42 9.85 24.94 -5.58
N ARG A 43 10.79 24.88 -4.62
CA ARG A 43 11.90 23.91 -4.57
C ARG A 43 11.57 22.75 -3.63
N ILE A 44 10.41 22.14 -3.86
CA ILE A 44 9.86 21.08 -3.00
C ILE A 44 10.80 19.87 -2.94
N ASP A 45 11.41 19.48 -4.06
CA ASP A 45 12.35 18.35 -4.11
C ASP A 45 13.56 18.54 -3.19
N ASP A 46 14.10 19.77 -3.10
CA ASP A 46 15.19 20.07 -2.17
C ASP A 46 14.73 20.00 -0.70
N ALA A 47 13.49 20.41 -0.42
CA ALA A 47 12.91 20.29 0.92
C ALA A 47 12.71 18.81 1.32
N MET A 48 12.20 17.98 0.41
CA MET A 48 12.08 16.53 0.63
C MET A 48 13.46 15.88 0.84
N TRP A 49 14.44 16.24 0.00
CA TRP A 49 15.81 15.76 0.12
C TRP A 49 16.43 16.10 1.48
N LEU A 50 16.18 17.29 2.01
CA LEU A 50 16.65 17.65 3.35
C LEU A 50 16.07 16.71 4.42
N ILE A 51 14.78 16.37 4.34
CA ILE A 51 14.17 15.37 5.24
C ILE A 51 14.83 14.00 5.07
N ASP A 52 15.06 13.54 3.83
CA ASP A 52 15.70 12.25 3.58
C ASP A 52 17.13 12.18 4.15
N GLN A 53 17.87 13.28 4.13
CA GLN A 53 19.29 13.30 4.55
C GLN A 53 19.51 13.56 6.04
N PHE A 54 18.67 14.40 6.64
CA PHE A 54 18.82 14.84 8.03
C PHE A 54 17.81 14.18 8.96
N GLY A 55 16.78 13.54 8.41
CA GLY A 55 15.76 12.84 9.16
C GLY A 55 14.70 13.78 9.75
N PRO A 56 13.74 13.19 10.48
CA PRO A 56 12.64 13.92 11.08
C PRO A 56 13.01 14.59 12.41
N THR A 57 12.08 15.40 12.91
CA THR A 57 12.13 15.98 14.26
C THR A 57 10.92 15.54 15.09
N ASP A 58 10.97 15.73 16.40
CA ASP A 58 9.84 15.43 17.31
C ASP A 58 8.81 16.56 17.40
N GLN A 59 8.88 17.57 16.51
CA GLN A 59 7.93 18.66 16.49
C GLN A 59 6.56 18.18 16.00
N VAL A 60 5.50 18.83 16.47
CA VAL A 60 4.12 18.57 16.06
C VAL A 60 3.49 19.86 15.55
N LEU A 61 3.07 19.86 14.29
CA LEU A 61 2.29 20.93 13.69
C LEU A 61 0.80 20.65 13.88
N ASN A 62 0.13 21.48 14.67
CA ASN A 62 -1.31 21.36 14.92
C ASN A 62 -2.07 22.42 14.10
N LEU A 63 -3.00 21.98 13.26
CA LEU A 63 -3.84 22.84 12.43
C LEU A 63 -5.31 22.48 12.59
N ASP A 64 -6.19 23.47 12.38
CA ASP A 64 -7.62 23.18 12.23
C ASP A 64 -7.89 22.50 10.88
N THR A 65 -7.47 23.16 9.80
CA THR A 65 -7.60 22.72 8.41
C THR A 65 -6.30 23.05 7.69
N LEU A 66 -5.95 22.26 6.68
CA LEU A 66 -4.82 22.54 5.80
C LEU A 66 -5.34 22.68 4.37
N ASP A 67 -5.11 23.84 3.78
CA ASP A 67 -5.39 24.17 2.38
C ASP A 67 -4.19 24.97 1.85
N ALA A 68 -3.35 24.33 1.04
CA ALA A 68 -2.09 24.90 0.56
C ALA A 68 -1.60 24.21 -0.72
N PRO A 69 -0.76 24.86 -1.55
CA PRO A 69 -0.17 24.21 -2.72
C PRO A 69 0.73 23.01 -2.38
N ALA A 70 1.47 23.09 -1.28
CA ALA A 70 2.33 22.03 -0.76
C ALA A 70 2.62 22.25 0.73
N LEU A 71 2.94 21.17 1.45
CA LEU A 71 3.44 21.20 2.81
C LEU A 71 4.58 20.17 2.96
N VAL A 72 5.73 20.62 3.46
CA VAL A 72 6.84 19.75 3.85
C VAL A 72 7.21 20.05 5.30
N PHE A 73 6.84 19.16 6.22
CA PHE A 73 7.06 19.33 7.65
C PHE A 73 8.00 18.25 8.19
N ALA A 74 9.01 18.63 8.95
CA ALA A 74 10.03 17.70 9.46
C ALA A 74 9.51 16.74 10.54
N GLY A 75 8.40 17.06 11.22
CA GLY A 75 7.85 16.27 12.31
C GLY A 75 6.52 15.60 11.98
N THR A 76 5.62 15.58 12.96
CA THR A 76 4.24 15.08 12.82
C THR A 76 3.30 16.22 12.45
N VAL A 77 2.41 15.98 11.48
CA VAL A 77 1.34 16.91 11.11
C VAL A 77 0.01 16.39 11.65
N THR A 78 -0.65 17.19 12.48
CA THR A 78 -1.97 16.88 13.06
C THR A 78 -2.97 17.94 12.61
N VAL A 79 -3.97 17.52 11.85
CA VAL A 79 -5.04 18.40 11.33
C VAL A 79 -6.39 17.92 11.85
N ARG A 80 -7.12 18.80 12.54
CA ARG A 80 -8.40 18.42 13.18
C ARG A 80 -9.51 18.14 12.16
N ARG A 81 -9.53 18.85 11.03
CA ARG A 81 -10.51 18.69 9.95
C ARG A 81 -9.86 18.04 8.74
N GLY A 82 -10.07 18.56 7.54
CA GLY A 82 -9.54 18.01 6.31
C GLY A 82 -8.19 18.60 5.91
N ILE A 83 -7.47 17.84 5.09
CA ILE A 83 -6.27 18.28 4.40
C ILE A 83 -6.57 18.30 2.90
N THR A 84 -6.33 19.44 2.25
CA THR A 84 -6.34 19.59 0.79
C THR A 84 -5.02 20.22 0.37
N VAL A 85 -4.26 19.52 -0.47
CA VAL A 85 -2.98 20.00 -0.97
C VAL A 85 -2.90 19.78 -2.48
N ASP A 86 -2.64 20.82 -3.27
CA ASP A 86 -2.62 20.67 -4.74
C ASP A 86 -1.45 19.80 -5.21
N GLY A 87 -0.32 19.83 -4.51
CA GLY A 87 0.90 19.11 -4.85
C GLY A 87 1.27 18.06 -3.81
N VAL A 88 2.23 18.41 -2.96
CA VAL A 88 2.92 17.46 -2.07
C VAL A 88 2.55 17.73 -0.61
N LEU A 89 2.09 16.70 0.08
CA LEU A 89 1.98 16.65 1.53
C LEU A 89 3.02 15.68 2.07
N ARG A 90 4.06 16.20 2.73
CA ARG A 90 5.11 15.40 3.34
C ARG A 90 5.28 15.72 4.82
N ALA A 91 5.24 14.67 5.65
CA ALA A 91 5.62 14.72 7.06
C ALA A 91 6.82 13.80 7.31
N GLY A 92 7.79 14.27 8.08
CA GLY A 92 8.95 13.46 8.48
C GLY A 92 8.56 12.30 9.41
N ARG A 93 7.47 12.44 10.18
CA ARG A 93 6.92 11.37 11.03
C ARG A 93 5.51 11.00 10.57
N ASN A 94 4.49 11.32 11.37
CA ASN A 94 3.11 10.92 11.12
C ASN A 94 2.29 12.02 10.45
N ILE A 95 1.25 11.61 9.73
CA ILE A 95 0.15 12.50 9.31
C ILE A 95 -1.12 12.00 10.00
N VAL A 96 -1.72 12.85 10.83
CA VAL A 96 -2.97 12.57 11.55
C VAL A 96 -4.03 13.56 11.11
N CYS A 97 -5.13 13.07 10.56
CA CYS A 97 -6.20 13.88 10.00
C CYS A 97 -7.55 13.46 10.60
N GLY A 98 -8.27 14.41 11.20
CA GLY A 98 -9.60 14.18 11.77
C GLY A 98 -10.71 14.08 10.73
N ALA A 99 -10.42 14.29 9.44
CA ALA A 99 -11.30 14.02 8.31
C ALA A 99 -10.53 13.30 7.18
N GLY A 100 -10.79 13.66 5.92
CA GLY A 100 -10.09 13.11 4.76
C GLY A 100 -8.82 13.88 4.37
N ILE A 101 -7.96 13.23 3.60
CA ILE A 101 -6.75 13.79 3.00
C ILE A 101 -6.94 13.79 1.48
N ARG A 102 -6.77 14.94 0.84
CA ARG A 102 -6.70 15.08 -0.62
C ARG A 102 -5.36 15.67 -1.03
N ALA A 103 -4.64 15.02 -1.94
CA ALA A 103 -3.41 15.53 -2.53
C ALA A 103 -3.36 15.32 -4.05
N GLY A 104 -2.72 16.23 -4.80
CA GLY A 104 -2.58 16.05 -6.25
C GLY A 104 -1.37 15.19 -6.66
N THR A 105 -0.25 15.25 -5.95
CA THR A 105 0.99 14.60 -6.41
C THR A 105 1.52 13.53 -5.46
N LEU A 106 1.56 13.82 -4.16
CA LEU A 106 2.17 12.92 -3.19
C LEU A 106 1.61 13.13 -1.80
N VAL A 107 1.29 12.03 -1.11
CA VAL A 107 1.18 12.00 0.35
C VAL A 107 2.28 11.11 0.90
N GLN A 108 3.16 11.66 1.73
CA GLN A 108 4.25 10.89 2.31
C GLN A 108 4.41 11.13 3.82
N ALA A 109 4.44 10.04 4.58
CA ALA A 109 4.78 10.03 6.00
C ALA A 109 5.99 9.13 6.23
N GLY A 110 6.99 9.61 6.99
CA GLY A 110 8.11 8.77 7.40
C GLY A 110 7.71 7.63 8.33
N GLU A 111 6.59 7.79 9.04
CA GLU A 111 5.97 6.77 9.88
C GLU A 111 4.56 6.46 9.34
N GLY A 112 3.49 6.67 10.10
CA GLY A 112 2.13 6.30 9.73
C GLY A 112 1.25 7.45 9.24
N ILE A 113 0.13 7.07 8.62
CA ILE A 113 -0.96 7.97 8.22
C ILE A 113 -2.25 7.48 8.86
N ASP A 114 -2.87 8.29 9.72
CA ASP A 114 -4.20 8.03 10.31
C ASP A 114 -5.17 9.11 9.82
N ALA A 115 -6.14 8.73 9.00
CA ALA A 115 -7.18 9.63 8.51
C ALA A 115 -8.57 9.12 8.88
N ARG A 116 -9.38 9.95 9.55
CA ARG A 116 -10.74 9.54 9.95
C ARG A 116 -11.73 9.50 8.79
N GLY A 117 -11.40 10.09 7.64
CA GLY A 117 -12.12 9.99 6.37
C GLY A 117 -11.36 9.14 5.34
N SER A 118 -11.46 9.51 4.07
CA SER A 118 -10.71 8.88 2.97
C SER A 118 -9.36 9.53 2.72
N ILE A 119 -8.42 8.77 2.16
CA ILE A 119 -7.22 9.30 1.51
C ILE A 119 -7.45 9.24 0.01
N VAL A 120 -7.38 10.40 -0.66
CA VAL A 120 -7.48 10.52 -2.12
C VAL A 120 -6.25 11.24 -2.63
N CYS A 121 -5.42 10.56 -3.41
CA CYS A 121 -4.22 11.14 -4.02
C CYS A 121 -4.19 10.83 -5.50
N ASP A 122 -4.04 11.83 -6.39
CA ASP A 122 -3.93 11.56 -7.83
C ASP A 122 -2.55 10.99 -8.22
N GLY A 123 -1.55 11.16 -7.35
CA GLY A 123 -0.22 10.61 -7.51
C GLY A 123 0.06 9.44 -6.58
N ASP A 124 1.19 9.49 -5.88
CA ASP A 124 1.67 8.39 -5.03
C ASP A 124 1.30 8.61 -3.56
N VAL A 125 1.18 7.52 -2.80
CA VAL A 125 1.05 7.55 -1.34
C VAL A 125 2.08 6.62 -0.72
N GLN A 126 2.83 7.12 0.25
CA GLN A 126 3.90 6.39 0.92
C GLN A 126 3.85 6.58 2.43
N ALA A 127 3.89 5.49 3.18
CA ALA A 127 4.03 5.50 4.63
C ALA A 127 5.12 4.50 5.04
N GLY A 128 6.07 4.94 5.87
CA GLY A 128 7.08 4.04 6.44
C GLY A 128 6.50 3.06 7.47
N GLY A 129 5.37 3.39 8.07
CA GLY A 129 4.60 2.56 9.00
C GLY A 129 3.21 2.26 8.48
N ASP A 130 2.21 2.32 9.37
CA ASP A 130 0.84 1.92 9.08
C ASP A 130 0.05 3.02 8.36
N ILE A 131 -0.89 2.61 7.50
CA ILE A 131 -1.96 3.50 7.01
C ILE A 131 -3.29 2.98 7.53
N GLN A 132 -4.04 3.85 8.21
CA GLN A 132 -5.38 3.57 8.69
C GLN A 132 -6.35 4.64 8.23
N THR A 133 -7.48 4.18 7.65
CA THR A 133 -8.60 5.04 7.30
C THR A 133 -9.93 4.45 7.74
N THR A 134 -10.89 5.29 8.10
CA THR A 134 -12.27 4.82 8.42
C THR A 134 -13.08 4.55 7.16
N TRP A 135 -12.76 5.20 6.04
CA TRP A 135 -13.45 5.04 4.75
C TRP A 135 -12.54 4.30 3.77
N GLY A 136 -12.49 4.71 2.51
CA GLY A 136 -11.61 4.14 1.49
C GLY A 136 -10.28 4.87 1.29
N VAL A 137 -9.39 4.21 0.55
CA VAL A 137 -8.12 4.76 0.04
C VAL A 137 -8.17 4.71 -1.49
N GLN A 138 -7.95 5.85 -2.14
CA GLN A 138 -7.86 5.96 -3.61
C GLN A 138 -6.55 6.66 -3.98
N VAL A 139 -5.70 5.95 -4.72
CA VAL A 139 -4.37 6.43 -5.13
C VAL A 139 -4.26 6.30 -6.64
N GLY A 140 -3.97 7.38 -7.36
CA GLY A 140 -3.91 7.37 -8.82
C GLY A 140 -2.69 6.61 -9.37
N LYS A 141 -1.61 6.52 -8.60
CA LYS A 141 -0.39 5.79 -8.96
C LYS A 141 -0.07 4.69 -7.93
N ARG A 142 1.09 4.74 -7.28
CA ARG A 142 1.59 3.69 -6.38
C ARG A 142 1.21 3.96 -4.93
N LEU A 143 0.81 2.91 -4.22
CA LEU A 143 0.67 2.91 -2.77
C LEU A 143 1.72 1.99 -2.16
N THR A 144 2.61 2.56 -1.33
CA THR A 144 3.63 1.79 -0.59
C THR A 144 3.45 1.99 0.91
N VAL A 145 3.34 0.90 1.66
CA VAL A 145 3.11 0.91 3.11
C VAL A 145 4.10 -0.03 3.79
N GLY A 146 4.94 0.52 4.67
CA GLY A 146 5.93 -0.27 5.42
C GLY A 146 5.35 -1.05 6.60
N GLY A 147 4.14 -0.71 7.03
CA GLY A 147 3.37 -1.43 8.06
C GLY A 147 2.09 -2.06 7.50
N GLN A 148 1.03 -2.08 8.30
CA GLN A 148 -0.29 -2.56 7.86
C GLN A 148 -1.08 -1.49 7.11
N LEU A 149 -1.97 -1.93 6.22
CA LEU A 149 -2.91 -1.07 5.52
C LEU A 149 -4.35 -1.46 5.90
N ARG A 150 -5.07 -0.54 6.54
CA ARG A 150 -6.47 -0.72 6.93
C ARG A 150 -7.36 0.38 6.34
N ALA A 151 -8.40 -0.03 5.64
CA ALA A 151 -9.49 0.83 5.18
C ALA A 151 -10.83 0.26 5.64
N GLY A 152 -11.76 1.14 5.99
CA GLY A 152 -13.13 0.72 6.33
C GLY A 152 -13.94 0.31 5.11
N TRP A 153 -13.63 0.85 3.93
CA TRP A 153 -14.24 0.49 2.64
C TRP A 153 -13.16 -0.04 1.69
N ASP A 154 -13.14 0.41 0.43
CA ASP A 154 -12.22 -0.03 -0.61
C ASP A 154 -10.80 0.53 -0.48
N ILE A 155 -9.83 -0.23 -0.98
CA ILE A 155 -8.47 0.22 -1.29
C ILE A 155 -8.29 0.12 -2.80
N ARG A 156 -8.09 1.25 -3.48
CA ARG A 156 -7.90 1.32 -4.93
C ARG A 156 -6.61 2.04 -5.29
N THR A 157 -5.78 1.41 -6.11
CA THR A 157 -4.57 2.01 -6.69
C THR A 157 -4.62 1.95 -8.20
N GLY A 158 -4.21 3.02 -8.89
CA GLY A 158 -4.08 3.02 -10.36
C GLY A 158 -2.79 2.36 -10.85
N GLY A 159 -1.80 2.18 -9.98
CA GLY A 159 -0.58 1.40 -10.23
C GLY A 159 -0.36 0.35 -9.14
N ASP A 160 0.91 0.04 -8.86
CA ASP A 160 1.29 -0.99 -7.90
C ASP A 160 0.82 -0.70 -6.47
N LEU A 161 0.38 -1.75 -5.77
CA LEU A 161 0.10 -1.77 -4.35
C LEU A 161 1.14 -2.65 -3.63
N SER A 162 1.94 -2.08 -2.74
CA SER A 162 2.96 -2.82 -1.98
C SER A 162 2.83 -2.56 -0.48
N VAL A 163 2.54 -3.60 0.30
CA VAL A 163 2.33 -3.51 1.74
C VAL A 163 3.17 -4.58 2.45
N ALA A 164 4.00 -4.18 3.41
CA ALA A 164 4.83 -5.11 4.17
C ALA A 164 4.08 -5.79 5.33
N GLY A 165 3.02 -5.16 5.84
CA GLY A 165 2.10 -5.73 6.82
C GLY A 165 0.84 -6.34 6.18
N PRO A 166 -0.16 -6.72 7.00
CA PRO A 166 -1.44 -7.19 6.49
C PRO A 166 -2.27 -6.08 5.83
N ILE A 167 -3.07 -6.46 4.84
CA ILE A 167 -4.07 -5.60 4.21
C ILE A 167 -5.46 -5.98 4.72
N ARG A 168 -6.24 -4.99 5.16
CA ARG A 168 -7.65 -5.15 5.56
C ARG A 168 -8.52 -4.07 4.92
N ALA A 169 -9.39 -4.48 4.01
CA ALA A 169 -10.44 -3.64 3.43
C ALA A 169 -11.81 -4.14 3.89
N GLY A 170 -12.72 -3.22 4.19
CA GLY A 170 -14.12 -3.60 4.45
C GLY A 170 -14.85 -4.05 3.18
N ASP A 171 -14.45 -3.51 2.03
CA ASP A 171 -14.99 -3.87 0.72
C ASP A 171 -13.89 -4.51 -0.15
N ALA A 172 -13.53 -3.92 -1.30
CA ALA A 172 -12.58 -4.50 -2.25
C ALA A 172 -11.13 -3.97 -2.09
N VAL A 173 -10.18 -4.77 -2.54
CA VAL A 173 -8.78 -4.33 -2.79
C VAL A 173 -8.52 -4.43 -4.28
N VAL A 174 -8.26 -3.30 -4.94
CA VAL A 174 -8.06 -3.23 -6.39
C VAL A 174 -6.75 -2.52 -6.70
N SER A 175 -5.92 -3.14 -7.54
CA SER A 175 -4.65 -2.60 -8.02
C SER A 175 -4.60 -2.57 -9.54
N GLY A 176 -4.36 -1.41 -10.14
CA GLY A 176 -4.07 -1.26 -11.57
C GLY A 176 -2.65 -1.73 -11.96
N GLY A 177 -1.82 -2.04 -10.97
CA GLY A 177 -0.49 -2.64 -11.15
C GLY A 177 -0.37 -3.99 -10.47
N ILE A 178 0.85 -4.35 -10.08
CA ILE A 178 1.12 -5.55 -9.28
C ILE A 178 0.66 -5.32 -7.84
N LEU A 179 -0.01 -6.32 -7.26
CA LEU A 179 -0.36 -6.35 -5.85
C LEU A 179 0.64 -7.22 -5.08
N LYS A 180 1.41 -6.61 -4.17
CA LYS A 180 2.37 -7.28 -3.28
C LYS A 180 2.00 -7.09 -1.81
N CYS A 181 1.89 -8.19 -1.08
CA CYS A 181 1.66 -8.18 0.36
C CYS A 181 2.56 -9.23 1.06
N GLU A 182 3.40 -8.80 1.99
CA GLU A 182 4.32 -9.70 2.70
C GLU A 182 3.64 -10.48 3.86
N GLN A 183 2.37 -10.18 4.14
CA GLN A 183 1.52 -10.91 5.09
C GLN A 183 0.26 -11.41 4.38
N GLY A 184 -0.91 -11.34 5.01
CA GLY A 184 -2.19 -11.75 4.41
C GLY A 184 -3.09 -10.58 4.02
N ILE A 185 -4.01 -10.84 3.10
CA ILE A 185 -5.04 -9.90 2.65
C ILE A 185 -6.41 -10.39 3.13
N ARG A 186 -7.19 -9.47 3.70
CA ARG A 186 -8.62 -9.68 3.96
C ARG A 186 -9.44 -8.57 3.32
N ALA A 187 -10.36 -8.94 2.45
CA ALA A 187 -11.29 -8.04 1.80
C ALA A 187 -12.72 -8.57 1.99
N GLY A 188 -13.67 -7.68 2.27
CA GLY A 188 -15.08 -8.06 2.35
C GLY A 188 -15.66 -8.43 0.99
N GLN A 189 -15.10 -7.90 -0.10
CA GLN A 189 -15.48 -8.20 -1.48
C GLN A 189 -14.26 -8.74 -2.25
N ASP A 190 -13.99 -8.24 -3.46
CA ASP A 190 -12.98 -8.78 -4.36
C ASP A 190 -11.55 -8.36 -3.96
N VAL A 191 -10.57 -9.20 -4.32
CA VAL A 191 -9.15 -8.84 -4.38
C VAL A 191 -8.71 -8.95 -5.85
N GLN A 192 -8.39 -7.81 -6.46
CA GLN A 192 -8.11 -7.70 -7.88
C GLN A 192 -6.77 -7.00 -8.16
N ALA A 193 -6.03 -7.53 -9.14
CA ALA A 193 -4.91 -6.84 -9.77
C ALA A 193 -4.96 -6.97 -11.30
N GLU A 194 -4.57 -5.92 -12.03
CA GLU A 194 -4.42 -5.99 -13.49
C GLU A 194 -3.21 -6.83 -13.94
N TYR A 195 -2.26 -7.07 -13.04
CA TYR A 195 -1.09 -7.93 -13.26
C TYR A 195 -1.05 -9.03 -12.20
N ASP A 196 0.13 -9.29 -11.62
CA ASP A 196 0.30 -10.35 -10.64
C ASP A 196 -0.24 -9.96 -9.25
N ILE A 197 -0.74 -10.97 -8.53
CA ILE A 197 -0.99 -10.92 -7.09
C ILE A 197 0.03 -11.82 -6.40
N ASN A 198 0.88 -11.23 -5.56
CA ASN A 198 1.92 -11.93 -4.80
C ASN A 198 1.73 -11.68 -3.30
N VAL A 199 1.32 -12.72 -2.57
CA VAL A 199 1.00 -12.61 -1.13
C VAL A 199 1.75 -13.69 -0.35
N VAL A 200 2.64 -13.31 0.57
CA VAL A 200 3.50 -14.30 1.25
C VAL A 200 2.71 -15.21 2.19
N SER A 201 1.64 -14.72 2.82
CA SER A 201 0.73 -15.55 3.60
C SER A 201 -0.44 -16.01 2.71
N GLY A 202 -1.69 -15.73 3.09
CA GLY A 202 -2.89 -16.12 2.35
C GLY A 202 -3.81 -14.95 2.03
N ILE A 203 -4.79 -15.22 1.16
CA ILE A 203 -5.82 -14.25 0.76
C ILE A 203 -7.18 -14.78 1.21
N GLN A 204 -7.97 -13.90 1.83
CA GLN A 204 -9.39 -14.14 2.12
C GLN A 204 -10.22 -13.02 1.51
N ALA A 205 -11.03 -13.36 0.52
CA ALA A 205 -11.94 -12.46 -0.18
C ALA A 205 -13.38 -12.95 0.01
N GLY A 206 -14.29 -12.07 0.43
CA GLY A 206 -15.73 -12.38 0.39
C GLY A 206 -16.27 -12.47 -1.04
N GLY A 207 -15.60 -11.79 -1.97
CA GLY A 207 -15.85 -11.85 -3.41
C GLY A 207 -14.96 -12.86 -4.13
N SER A 208 -14.42 -12.45 -5.27
CA SER A 208 -13.46 -13.18 -6.10
C SER A 208 -12.02 -12.74 -5.87
N ILE A 209 -11.07 -13.59 -6.24
CA ILE A 209 -9.66 -13.25 -6.38
C ILE A 209 -9.33 -13.25 -7.87
N LEU A 210 -8.96 -12.09 -8.43
CA LEU A 210 -8.81 -11.88 -9.87
C LEU A 210 -7.44 -11.27 -10.20
N ALA A 211 -6.67 -11.93 -11.07
CA ALA A 211 -5.40 -11.40 -11.56
C ALA A 211 -5.29 -11.46 -13.08
N GLY A 212 -4.87 -10.35 -13.70
CA GLY A 212 -4.48 -10.34 -15.12
C GLY A 212 -3.11 -10.97 -15.40
N GLY A 213 -2.41 -11.43 -14.35
CA GLY A 213 -1.18 -12.21 -14.44
C GLY A 213 -1.24 -13.48 -13.61
N HIS A 214 -0.20 -13.76 -12.85
CA HIS A 214 -0.15 -14.88 -11.90
C HIS A 214 -0.77 -14.53 -10.55
N VAL A 215 -1.31 -15.54 -9.86
CA VAL A 215 -1.63 -15.44 -8.43
C VAL A 215 -0.74 -16.39 -7.67
N GLU A 216 0.02 -15.87 -6.71
CA GLU A 216 0.88 -16.66 -5.84
C GLU A 216 0.65 -16.33 -4.36
N THR A 217 0.32 -17.36 -3.58
CA THR A 217 0.23 -17.29 -2.13
C THR A 217 1.15 -18.29 -1.44
N GLY A 218 1.80 -17.88 -0.36
CA GLY A 218 2.65 -18.79 0.42
C GLY A 218 1.85 -19.70 1.36
N TRP A 219 0.62 -19.35 1.71
CA TRP A 219 -0.39 -20.19 2.37
C TRP A 219 -1.57 -20.41 1.40
N GLY A 220 -2.79 -20.60 1.92
CA GLY A 220 -4.00 -20.82 1.12
C GLY A 220 -4.70 -19.55 0.61
N MET A 221 -5.67 -19.76 -0.29
CA MET A 221 -6.61 -18.75 -0.76
C MET A 221 -8.04 -19.19 -0.51
N ILE A 222 -8.87 -18.26 -0.04
CA ILE A 222 -10.31 -18.44 0.14
C ILE A 222 -11.04 -17.30 -0.56
N ALA A 223 -11.95 -17.64 -1.47
CA ALA A 223 -12.82 -16.71 -2.18
C ALA A 223 -14.28 -17.16 -2.05
N GLY A 224 -15.18 -16.24 -1.72
CA GLY A 224 -16.62 -16.52 -1.72
C GLY A 224 -17.17 -16.83 -3.11
N HIS A 225 -16.50 -16.35 -4.16
CA HIS A 225 -16.84 -16.58 -5.56
C HIS A 225 -15.68 -17.25 -6.30
N ASP A 226 -15.09 -16.61 -7.30
CA ASP A 226 -14.12 -17.24 -8.19
C ASP A 226 -12.67 -16.96 -7.77
N ILE A 227 -11.75 -17.85 -8.16
CA ILE A 227 -10.31 -17.59 -8.18
C ILE A 227 -9.85 -17.71 -9.63
N VAL A 228 -9.52 -16.58 -10.25
CA VAL A 228 -9.20 -16.49 -11.68
C VAL A 228 -7.88 -15.78 -11.89
N ALA A 229 -7.02 -16.36 -12.71
CA ALA A 229 -5.78 -15.76 -13.14
C ALA A 229 -5.58 -15.99 -14.64
N ASP A 230 -5.16 -14.96 -15.38
CA ASP A 230 -4.75 -15.13 -16.79
C ASP A 230 -3.43 -15.91 -16.92
N GLY A 231 -2.69 -16.06 -15.81
CA GLY A 231 -1.54 -16.95 -15.67
C GLY A 231 -1.83 -18.16 -14.77
N ALA A 232 -0.76 -18.75 -14.26
CA ALA A 232 -0.84 -19.81 -13.25
C ALA A 232 -1.35 -19.31 -11.87
N ILE A 233 -2.05 -20.20 -11.18
CA ILE A 233 -2.49 -20.04 -9.78
C ILE A 233 -1.61 -20.94 -8.91
N ARG A 234 -0.92 -20.36 -7.92
CA ARG A 234 -0.01 -21.07 -7.01
C ARG A 234 -0.36 -20.79 -5.56
N SER A 235 -0.57 -21.85 -4.79
CA SER A 235 -0.82 -21.80 -3.36
C SER A 235 0.11 -22.75 -2.61
N GLY A 236 0.69 -22.26 -1.52
CA GLY A 236 1.48 -23.06 -0.61
C GLY A 236 0.66 -24.13 0.11
N GLU A 237 -0.63 -23.87 0.35
CA GLU A 237 -1.57 -24.76 1.04
C GLU A 237 -2.82 -25.00 0.17
N GLY A 238 -4.02 -24.92 0.75
CA GLY A 238 -5.28 -25.16 0.04
C GLY A 238 -5.77 -24.00 -0.84
N LEU A 239 -6.83 -24.28 -1.59
CA LEU A 239 -7.60 -23.33 -2.38
C LEU A 239 -9.08 -23.60 -2.16
N GLU A 240 -9.84 -22.56 -1.84
CA GLU A 240 -11.28 -22.64 -1.69
C GLU A 240 -11.96 -21.51 -2.46
N ALA A 241 -12.87 -21.87 -3.36
CA ALA A 241 -13.65 -20.94 -4.15
C ALA A 241 -15.12 -21.38 -4.11
N GLY A 242 -16.06 -20.49 -3.79
CA GLY A 242 -17.49 -20.81 -3.91
C GLY A 242 -17.93 -21.03 -5.37
N GLY A 243 -17.23 -20.40 -6.31
CA GLY A 243 -17.45 -20.49 -7.75
C GLY A 243 -16.43 -21.40 -8.43
N ARG A 244 -15.71 -20.87 -9.43
CA ARG A 244 -14.71 -21.61 -10.21
C ARG A 244 -13.29 -21.23 -9.83
N ILE A 245 -12.39 -22.18 -10.03
CA ILE A 245 -10.95 -21.92 -10.11
C ILE A 245 -10.55 -22.02 -11.57
N GLU A 246 -9.94 -20.98 -12.13
CA GLU A 246 -9.55 -20.91 -13.53
C GLU A 246 -8.16 -20.30 -13.70
N ALA A 247 -7.22 -21.09 -14.20
CA ALA A 247 -5.92 -20.61 -14.66
C ALA A 247 -5.95 -20.37 -16.17
N GLY A 248 -5.17 -19.41 -16.65
CA GLY A 248 -5.16 -19.05 -18.07
C GLY A 248 -4.61 -20.13 -18.99
N GLU A 249 -4.79 -19.94 -20.30
CA GLU A 249 -4.39 -20.91 -21.31
C GLU A 249 -2.89 -21.26 -21.20
N GLY A 250 -2.58 -22.56 -21.28
CA GLY A 250 -1.21 -23.07 -21.13
C GLY A 250 -0.67 -23.08 -19.69
N HIS A 251 -1.44 -22.60 -18.72
CA HIS A 251 -1.08 -22.61 -17.30
C HIS A 251 -1.90 -23.65 -16.51
N GLY A 252 -1.52 -23.84 -15.25
CA GLY A 252 -2.19 -24.78 -14.35
C GLY A 252 -2.39 -24.22 -12.96
N VAL A 253 -3.19 -24.95 -12.18
CA VAL A 253 -3.44 -24.69 -10.78
C VAL A 253 -2.53 -25.57 -9.93
N TYR A 254 -1.81 -24.95 -8.99
CA TYR A 254 -0.88 -25.60 -8.09
C TYR A 254 -1.29 -25.30 -6.65
N ALA A 255 -1.66 -26.32 -5.89
CA ALA A 255 -1.91 -26.23 -4.45
C ALA A 255 -1.00 -27.17 -3.67
N GLY A 256 -0.85 -26.93 -2.37
CA GLY A 256 -0.05 -27.76 -1.48
C GLY A 256 1.45 -27.71 -1.73
N LEU A 257 1.96 -26.65 -2.36
CA LEU A 257 3.39 -26.53 -2.71
C LEU A 257 4.32 -26.54 -1.49
N ARG A 258 3.79 -26.28 -0.29
CA ARG A 258 4.51 -26.33 1.00
C ARG A 258 4.00 -27.43 1.93
N VAL A 259 3.14 -28.32 1.43
CA VAL A 259 2.53 -29.40 2.20
C VAL A 259 3.07 -30.75 1.72
N ARG A 260 3.41 -31.63 2.66
CA ARG A 260 3.79 -33.01 2.32
C ARG A 260 2.64 -33.75 1.65
N VAL A 261 2.96 -34.56 0.64
CA VAL A 261 1.97 -35.29 -0.18
C VAL A 261 1.01 -36.15 0.66
N ASP A 262 1.51 -36.80 1.71
CA ASP A 262 0.69 -37.65 2.58
C ASP A 262 -0.29 -36.87 3.47
N ALA A 263 -0.06 -35.57 3.66
CA ALA A 263 -0.95 -34.66 4.40
C ALA A 263 -1.86 -33.83 3.47
N TRP A 264 -1.80 -34.05 2.15
CA TRP A 264 -2.62 -33.29 1.20
C TRP A 264 -4.13 -33.39 1.44
N PRO A 265 -4.71 -34.54 1.82
CA PRO A 265 -6.15 -34.64 2.11
C PRO A 265 -6.62 -33.69 3.21
N ASP A 266 -5.73 -33.32 4.14
CA ASP A 266 -6.06 -32.48 5.29
C ASP A 266 -5.66 -31.00 5.08
N SER A 267 -4.51 -30.74 4.45
CA SER A 267 -3.89 -29.40 4.41
C SER A 267 -3.71 -28.79 3.01
N ALA A 268 -3.83 -29.57 1.94
CA ALA A 268 -3.69 -29.08 0.55
C ALA A 268 -5.00 -29.25 -0.24
N ARG A 269 -6.12 -29.03 0.45
CA ARG A 269 -7.47 -29.21 -0.09
C ARG A 269 -7.77 -28.17 -1.16
N VAL A 270 -8.31 -28.62 -2.28
CA VAL A 270 -8.78 -27.76 -3.38
C VAL A 270 -10.28 -28.00 -3.57
N ALA A 271 -11.07 -26.98 -3.24
CA ALA A 271 -12.52 -27.01 -3.26
C ALA A 271 -13.07 -25.87 -4.14
N ALA A 272 -13.86 -26.24 -5.14
CA ALA A 272 -14.61 -25.30 -5.95
C ALA A 272 -15.81 -25.97 -6.60
N ALA A 273 -16.79 -25.19 -7.06
CA ALA A 273 -17.89 -25.70 -7.88
C ALA A 273 -17.36 -26.30 -9.19
N ARG A 274 -16.34 -25.67 -9.79
CA ARG A 274 -15.66 -26.14 -11.01
C ARG A 274 -14.18 -25.79 -10.98
N CYS A 275 -13.36 -26.66 -11.55
CA CYS A 275 -11.96 -26.37 -11.85
C CYS A 275 -11.80 -26.33 -13.37
N LEU A 276 -11.44 -25.17 -13.92
CA LEU A 276 -11.22 -24.94 -15.34
C LEU A 276 -9.71 -24.83 -15.58
N GLY A 277 -9.14 -25.84 -16.22
CA GLY A 277 -7.71 -26.01 -16.39
C GLY A 277 -7.14 -27.19 -15.58
N PRO A 278 -5.87 -27.56 -15.80
CA PRO A 278 -5.26 -28.69 -15.13
C PRO A 278 -4.92 -28.33 -13.68
N LEU A 279 -5.49 -29.09 -12.72
CA LEU A 279 -4.99 -29.13 -11.35
C LEU A 279 -3.76 -30.03 -11.32
N LEU A 280 -2.57 -29.44 -11.13
CA LEU A 280 -1.29 -30.15 -11.21
C LEU A 280 -0.75 -30.59 -9.85
N SER A 281 -1.19 -29.97 -8.75
CA SER A 281 -0.86 -30.38 -7.38
C SER A 281 -1.96 -30.01 -6.39
N GLY A 282 -2.04 -30.75 -5.26
CA GLY A 282 -3.08 -30.60 -4.24
C GLY A 282 -4.11 -31.72 -4.27
N HIS A 283 -5.03 -31.72 -3.31
CA HIS A 283 -6.07 -32.73 -3.16
C HIS A 283 -7.43 -32.15 -3.52
N TRP A 284 -7.93 -32.48 -4.72
CA TRP A 284 -9.27 -32.09 -5.14
C TRP A 284 -10.33 -32.81 -4.31
N ILE A 285 -11.16 -32.04 -3.62
CA ILE A 285 -12.32 -32.56 -2.87
C ILE A 285 -13.66 -32.21 -3.52
N GLY A 286 -13.64 -31.30 -4.51
CA GLY A 286 -14.83 -30.85 -5.24
C GLY A 286 -15.82 -30.07 -4.37
N ALA A 287 -16.98 -29.78 -4.96
CA ALA A 287 -18.01 -28.93 -4.35
C ALA A 287 -18.63 -29.53 -3.06
N ALA A 288 -18.63 -30.86 -2.92
CA ALA A 288 -19.27 -31.57 -1.80
C ALA A 288 -18.67 -31.23 -0.42
N ALA A 289 -17.48 -30.61 -0.39
CA ALA A 289 -16.84 -30.19 0.84
C ALA A 289 -17.20 -28.76 1.30
N LEU A 290 -17.72 -27.92 0.40
CA LEU A 290 -18.16 -26.56 0.73
C LEU A 290 -19.42 -26.60 1.63
N ASP A 291 -20.29 -27.58 1.40
CA ASP A 291 -21.53 -27.79 2.17
C ASP A 291 -21.31 -28.37 3.57
N ALA A 292 -20.15 -28.97 3.84
CA ALA A 292 -19.85 -29.61 5.13
C ALA A 292 -19.25 -28.65 6.17
N GLN A 293 -18.97 -27.40 5.80
CA GLN A 293 -18.34 -26.37 6.64
C GLN A 293 -19.22 -25.13 6.87
N ALA A 294 -20.41 -25.08 6.25
CA ALA A 294 -21.46 -24.08 6.48
C ALA A 294 -22.40 -24.48 7.62
#